data_AF-A0A553N7T2-F1
#
_entry.id   AF-A0A553N7T2-F1
#
_cell.length_a   1.000
_cell.length_b   1.000
_cell.length_c   1.000
_cell.angle_alpha   90.00
_cell.angle_beta   90.00
_cell.angle_gamma   90.00
#
_symmetry.space_group_name_H-M   'P 1'
#
loop_
_entity.id
_entity.type
_entity.pdbx_description
1 polymer ?
#
loop_
_entity_poly.entity_id
_entity_poly.type
_entity_poly.pdbx_seq_one_letter_code
_entity_poly.pdbx_strand_id
1 'polypeptide(L)'
;MPTSKRSDIQPSSEANSLVPSQPLAYRYDKGTPIEMREEDIIRFFQKASQKQIHTNEEKQILSHLLAVSHQIFKELKISYFLFAGTLLGAYRNQTILPWDDDMDIAMDQTRVAEFNATLEEKYPDLHLKTHFENTLLKLHSRNNITSQTETVIFPFIDIFLFGQDGGFVTNLRGYNIIGAKLLLLRRNQILPTKTIRFMDQVADVPRNMTYMLVQYFGDKSLHECAGPFYDHRVDDTLNLPPITTNCSVLEKSFNFINMSMERDEIVP
;
A
#
# COMPACT_ATOMS: atom_id res chain seq x y z
N MET A 1 41.36 9.33 -76.34
CA MET A 1 41.71 10.56 -75.59
C MET A 1 40.48 11.06 -74.83
N PRO A 2 40.62 11.94 -73.83
CA PRO A 2 40.03 11.74 -72.49
C PRO A 2 38.67 12.46 -72.29
N THR A 3 37.97 12.47 -71.13
CA THR A 3 38.37 12.38 -69.70
C THR A 3 37.37 11.62 -68.81
N SER A 4 37.77 11.31 -67.57
CA SER A 4 36.95 10.73 -66.51
C SER A 4 36.76 11.67 -65.31
N LYS A 5 35.72 11.39 -64.50
CA LYS A 5 35.49 11.67 -63.06
C LYS A 5 34.33 10.74 -62.66
N ARG A 6 34.43 9.84 -61.67
CA ARG A 6 34.45 10.01 -60.20
C ARG A 6 33.34 10.94 -59.68
N SER A 7 32.52 10.58 -58.68
CA SER A 7 32.23 9.31 -57.96
C SER A 7 30.90 9.54 -57.17
N ASP A 8 30.31 8.77 -56.24
CA ASP A 8 30.65 7.68 -55.29
C ASP A 8 29.36 6.80 -55.06
N ILE A 9 29.34 5.54 -54.58
CA ILE A 9 29.54 4.98 -53.21
C ILE A 9 28.63 5.65 -52.14
N GLN A 10 27.69 4.98 -51.43
CA GLN A 10 27.10 3.62 -51.54
C GLN A 10 25.60 3.61 -51.02
N PRO A 11 25.05 2.79 -50.06
CA PRO A 11 23.68 2.26 -50.23
C PRO A 11 22.66 2.62 -49.12
N SER A 12 21.55 1.88 -49.12
CA SER A 12 20.53 1.69 -48.07
C SER A 12 19.48 2.79 -47.88
N SER A 13 18.21 2.39 -48.06
CA SER A 13 17.06 2.92 -47.36
C SER A 13 16.42 1.74 -46.63
N GLU A 14 16.72 1.58 -45.34
CA GLU A 14 16.13 0.52 -44.54
C GLU A 14 14.61 0.69 -44.45
N ALA A 15 13.87 -0.43 -44.44
CA ALA A 15 12.42 -0.42 -44.28
C ALA A 15 12.09 -0.10 -42.81
N ASN A 16 12.08 1.19 -42.49
CA ASN A 16 11.85 1.69 -41.14
C ASN A 16 10.46 1.24 -40.66
N SER A 17 10.43 0.28 -39.73
CA SER A 17 9.19 -0.32 -39.26
C SER A 17 8.42 0.70 -38.44
N LEU A 18 7.25 1.11 -38.94
CA LEU A 18 6.29 1.91 -38.17
C LEU A 18 5.68 1.04 -37.06
N VAL A 19 6.45 0.84 -35.99
CA VAL A 19 5.94 0.44 -34.68
C VAL A 19 4.88 1.47 -34.30
N PRO A 20 3.62 1.09 -34.08
CA PRO A 20 2.62 2.02 -33.60
C PRO A 20 3.02 2.44 -32.18
N SER A 21 3.52 3.67 -32.03
CA SER A 21 3.69 4.30 -30.73
C SER A 21 2.31 4.51 -30.12
N GLN A 22 1.84 3.53 -29.34
CA GLN A 22 0.56 3.65 -28.64
C GLN A 22 0.64 4.88 -27.73
N PRO A 23 -0.33 5.82 -27.79
CA PRO A 23 -0.37 6.94 -26.88
C PRO A 23 -0.66 6.41 -25.47
N LEU A 24 0.39 6.40 -24.63
CA LEU A 24 0.31 5.97 -23.24
C LEU A 24 -0.39 7.07 -22.43
N ALA A 25 -1.72 7.04 -22.44
CA ALA A 25 -2.58 8.05 -21.84
C ALA A 25 -2.73 7.84 -20.32
N TYR A 26 -1.77 8.39 -19.56
CA TYR A 26 -1.79 8.39 -18.10
C TYR A 26 -2.78 9.42 -17.54
N ARG A 27 -3.23 9.19 -16.30
CA ARG A 27 -4.30 9.98 -15.68
C ARG A 27 -3.85 10.56 -14.35
N TYR A 28 -4.12 11.85 -14.20
CA TYR A 28 -4.29 12.45 -12.88
C TYR A 28 -5.69 12.11 -12.37
N ASP A 29 -5.80 11.75 -11.10
CA ASP A 29 -7.12 11.75 -10.46
C ASP A 29 -7.67 13.19 -10.44
N LYS A 30 -8.96 13.33 -10.77
CA LYS A 30 -9.70 14.61 -10.92
C LYS A 30 -9.19 15.60 -11.99
N GLY A 31 -8.43 15.18 -13.01
CA GLY A 31 -7.92 16.07 -14.06
C GLY A 31 -8.02 15.55 -15.51
N THR A 32 -7.68 16.43 -16.47
CA THR A 32 -7.43 16.03 -17.86
C THR A 32 -6.26 15.03 -17.92
N PRO A 33 -6.35 13.92 -18.68
CA PRO A 33 -5.21 13.04 -18.92
C PRO A 33 -4.02 13.81 -19.52
N ILE A 34 -2.80 13.49 -19.09
CA ILE A 34 -1.57 14.02 -19.68
C ILE A 34 -0.68 12.86 -20.06
N GLU A 35 -0.21 12.85 -21.29
CA GLU A 35 0.76 11.88 -21.77
C GLU A 35 2.12 12.15 -21.10
N MET A 36 2.63 11.13 -20.42
CA MET A 36 3.96 11.09 -19.82
C MET A 36 4.71 9.92 -20.46
N ARG A 37 6.04 9.90 -20.32
CA ARG A 37 6.85 8.76 -20.77
C ARG A 37 7.06 7.81 -19.59
N GLU A 38 7.17 6.51 -19.85
CA GLU A 38 7.40 5.50 -18.79
C GLU A 38 8.60 5.85 -17.89
N GLU A 39 9.69 6.37 -18.48
CA GLU A 39 10.86 6.84 -17.73
C GLU A 39 10.58 8.00 -16.76
N ASP A 40 9.62 8.88 -17.07
CA ASP A 40 9.27 10.02 -16.22
C ASP A 40 8.37 9.57 -15.06
N ILE A 41 7.54 8.55 -15.30
CA ILE A 41 6.70 7.90 -14.27
C ILE A 41 7.56 7.07 -13.32
N ILE A 42 8.46 6.23 -13.84
CA ILE A 42 9.44 5.49 -13.04
C ILE A 42 10.26 6.46 -12.20
N ARG A 43 10.74 7.57 -12.78
CA ARG A 43 11.47 8.63 -12.05
C ARG A 43 10.61 9.34 -11.00
N PHE A 44 9.31 9.52 -11.23
CA PHE A 44 8.38 10.04 -10.22
C PHE A 44 8.23 9.08 -9.04
N PHE A 45 7.90 7.81 -9.29
CA PHE A 45 7.73 6.82 -8.21
C PHE A 45 9.05 6.58 -7.46
N GLN A 46 10.21 6.61 -8.13
CA GLN A 46 11.52 6.57 -7.47
C GLN A 46 11.76 7.77 -6.54
N LYS A 47 11.38 8.98 -6.94
CA LYS A 47 11.46 10.18 -6.10
C LYS A 47 10.48 10.16 -4.92
N ALA A 48 9.24 9.72 -5.16
CA ALA A 48 8.23 9.55 -4.11
C ALA A 48 8.71 8.54 -3.06
N SER A 49 9.22 7.40 -3.52
CA SER A 49 9.88 6.40 -2.67
C SER A 49 11.02 7.02 -1.87
N GLN A 50 11.96 7.72 -2.53
CA GLN A 50 13.09 8.40 -1.87
C GLN A 50 12.68 9.41 -0.79
N LYS A 51 11.53 10.08 -0.93
CA LYS A 51 11.02 10.99 0.12
C LYS A 51 10.53 10.22 1.35
N GLN A 52 9.92 9.05 1.14
CA GLN A 52 9.27 8.27 2.20
C GLN A 52 10.11 7.13 2.77
N ILE A 53 11.30 6.84 2.22
CA ILE A 53 12.24 5.81 2.72
C ILE A 53 12.31 5.85 4.25
N HIS A 54 11.83 4.78 4.88
CA HIS A 54 12.03 4.55 6.30
C HIS A 54 13.52 4.43 6.60
N THR A 55 13.97 5.09 7.66
CA THR A 55 15.28 4.81 8.24
C THR A 55 15.35 3.35 8.72
N ASN A 56 16.54 2.81 8.94
CA ASN A 56 16.66 1.44 9.47
C ASN A 56 16.01 1.30 10.86
N GLU A 57 16.00 2.37 11.64
CA GLU A 57 15.32 2.46 12.93
C GLU A 57 13.80 2.48 12.76
N GLU A 58 13.25 3.30 11.85
CA GLU A 58 11.81 3.32 11.55
C GLU A 58 11.29 1.95 11.08
N LYS A 59 12.07 1.23 10.25
CA LYS A 59 11.74 -0.15 9.84
C LYS A 59 11.74 -1.12 11.02
N GLN A 60 12.72 -1.00 11.91
CA GLN A 60 12.80 -1.85 13.11
C GLN A 60 11.63 -1.59 14.06
N ILE A 61 11.21 -0.32 14.23
CA ILE A 61 10.04 0.03 15.05
C ILE A 61 8.77 -0.53 14.42
N LEU A 62 8.49 -0.25 13.13
CA LEU A 62 7.29 -0.78 12.45
C LEU A 62 7.23 -2.32 12.48
N SER A 63 8.35 -2.98 12.19
CA SER A 63 8.49 -4.45 12.27
C SER A 63 8.21 -4.97 13.68
N HIS A 64 8.73 -4.30 14.72
CA HIS A 64 8.47 -4.64 16.12
C HIS A 64 7.00 -4.44 16.52
N LEU A 65 6.39 -3.31 16.18
CA LEU A 65 4.98 -3.02 16.46
C LEU A 65 4.06 -4.06 15.82
N LEU A 66 4.35 -4.48 14.58
CA LEU A 66 3.63 -5.54 13.88
C LEU A 66 3.80 -6.90 14.56
N ALA A 67 5.03 -7.26 14.94
CA ALA A 67 5.35 -8.53 15.59
C ALA A 67 4.67 -8.66 16.97
N VAL A 68 4.69 -7.60 17.78
CA VAL A 68 3.99 -7.53 19.07
C VAL A 68 2.48 -7.64 18.87
N SER A 69 1.92 -6.88 17.92
CA SER A 69 0.50 -6.94 17.59
C SER A 69 0.08 -8.36 17.21
N HIS A 70 0.83 -9.02 16.32
CA HIS A 70 0.57 -10.41 15.92
C HIS A 70 0.55 -11.36 17.13
N GLN A 71 1.54 -11.27 18.02
CA GLN A 71 1.63 -12.11 19.22
C GLN A 71 0.39 -11.94 20.12
N ILE A 72 0.01 -10.71 20.44
CA ILE A 72 -1.16 -10.41 21.29
C ILE A 72 -2.45 -10.91 20.62
N PHE A 73 -2.64 -10.68 19.32
CA PHE A 73 -3.84 -11.15 18.62
C PHE A 73 -3.94 -12.68 18.56
N LYS A 74 -2.83 -13.41 18.40
CA LYS A 74 -2.83 -14.88 18.44
C LYS A 74 -3.10 -15.42 19.85
N GLU A 75 -2.54 -14.81 20.89
CA GLU A 75 -2.78 -15.18 22.29
C GLU A 75 -4.26 -15.00 22.66
N LEU A 76 -4.81 -13.80 22.43
CA LEU A 76 -6.20 -13.44 22.73
C LEU A 76 -7.22 -14.01 21.73
N LYS A 77 -6.74 -14.73 20.69
CA LYS A 77 -7.55 -15.29 19.59
C LYS A 77 -8.46 -14.23 18.93
N ILE A 78 -7.92 -13.03 18.77
CA ILE A 78 -8.57 -11.91 18.08
C ILE A 78 -8.33 -12.08 16.58
N SER A 79 -9.37 -11.92 15.77
CA SER A 79 -9.21 -11.81 14.32
C SER A 79 -8.75 -10.39 13.97
N TYR A 80 -7.61 -10.30 13.29
CA TYR A 80 -7.04 -9.07 12.76
C TYR A 80 -6.46 -9.33 11.36
N PHE A 81 -6.26 -8.30 10.55
CA PHE A 81 -5.57 -8.43 9.26
C PHE A 81 -4.90 -7.13 8.81
N LEU A 82 -3.87 -7.22 7.95
CA LEU A 82 -3.33 -6.07 7.21
C LEU A 82 -4.44 -5.40 6.38
N PHE A 83 -4.46 -4.07 6.33
CA PHE A 83 -5.53 -3.30 5.69
C PHE A 83 -4.99 -2.26 4.70
N ALA A 84 -5.88 -1.52 4.02
CA ALA A 84 -5.59 -0.39 3.11
C ALA A 84 -4.27 -0.48 2.30
N GLY A 85 -3.34 0.48 2.45
CA GLY A 85 -2.10 0.55 1.65
C GLY A 85 -1.17 -0.62 1.92
N THR A 86 -1.11 -1.02 3.19
CA THR A 86 -0.31 -2.15 3.68
C THR A 86 -0.75 -3.49 3.10
N LEU A 87 -2.05 -3.72 2.95
CA LEU A 87 -2.60 -4.91 2.29
C LEU A 87 -2.31 -4.91 0.78
N LEU A 88 -2.25 -3.72 0.16
CA LEU A 88 -1.93 -3.58 -1.26
C LEU A 88 -0.43 -3.83 -1.51
N GLY A 89 0.45 -3.42 -0.60
CA GLY A 89 1.86 -3.81 -0.59
C GLY A 89 2.05 -5.31 -0.31
N ALA A 90 1.28 -5.88 0.61
CA ALA A 90 1.29 -7.33 0.88
C ALA A 90 0.92 -8.14 -0.37
N TYR A 91 -0.06 -7.67 -1.14
CA TYR A 91 -0.50 -8.27 -2.41
C TYR A 91 0.55 -8.13 -3.54
N ARG A 92 1.25 -6.99 -3.63
CA ARG A 92 2.17 -6.70 -4.75
C ARG A 92 3.61 -7.15 -4.52
N ASN A 93 4.13 -7.01 -3.30
CA ASN A 93 5.57 -7.15 -3.02
C ASN A 93 5.90 -7.74 -1.64
N GLN A 94 4.90 -8.24 -0.89
CA GLN A 94 5.07 -8.82 0.47
C GLN A 94 5.77 -7.88 1.48
N THR A 95 5.77 -6.57 1.23
CA THR A 95 6.23 -5.53 2.16
C THR A 95 5.28 -4.33 2.07
N ILE A 96 5.52 -3.28 2.87
CA ILE A 96 4.91 -1.95 2.64
C ILE A 96 5.20 -1.53 1.18
N LEU A 97 4.31 -0.73 0.58
CA LEU A 97 4.55 -0.18 -0.76
C LEU A 97 5.81 0.72 -0.72
N PRO A 98 6.65 0.75 -1.77
CA PRO A 98 7.95 1.46 -1.71
C PRO A 98 7.87 2.99 -1.52
N TRP A 99 6.67 3.57 -1.60
CA TRP A 99 6.34 4.98 -1.55
C TRP A 99 5.22 5.28 -0.55
N ASP A 100 5.11 4.47 0.51
CA ASP A 100 4.05 4.50 1.53
C ASP A 100 4.76 4.43 2.90
N ASP A 101 4.40 5.27 3.87
CA ASP A 101 5.27 5.58 5.02
C ASP A 101 4.83 5.06 6.39
N ASP A 102 3.60 4.58 6.56
CA ASP A 102 3.12 3.98 7.80
C ASP A 102 2.71 2.51 7.60
N MET A 103 1.77 2.02 8.42
CA MET A 103 1.24 0.65 8.33
C MET A 103 -0.21 0.59 8.81
N ASP A 104 -1.07 -0.10 8.06
CA ASP A 104 -2.47 -0.33 8.39
C ASP A 104 -2.73 -1.78 8.80
N ILE A 105 -3.48 -1.94 9.89
CA ILE A 105 -4.17 -3.18 10.24
C ILE A 105 -5.63 -2.89 10.60
N ALA A 106 -6.47 -3.91 10.61
CA ALA A 106 -7.82 -3.83 11.13
C ALA A 106 -8.10 -4.96 12.13
N MET A 107 -8.83 -4.66 13.19
CA MET A 107 -9.21 -5.60 14.26
C MET A 107 -10.69 -5.49 14.63
N ASP A 108 -11.20 -6.51 15.33
CA ASP A 108 -12.56 -6.51 15.86
C ASP A 108 -12.72 -5.45 16.96
N GLN A 109 -13.63 -4.48 16.72
CA GLN A 109 -13.93 -3.37 17.61
C GLN A 109 -14.33 -3.80 19.04
N THR A 110 -14.90 -5.01 19.20
CA THR A 110 -15.35 -5.54 20.49
C THR A 110 -14.21 -6.01 21.38
N ARG A 111 -13.00 -6.24 20.81
CA ARG A 111 -11.84 -6.81 21.51
C ARG A 111 -10.75 -5.78 21.84
N VAL A 112 -10.98 -4.49 21.55
CA VAL A 112 -10.00 -3.39 21.75
C VAL A 112 -9.55 -3.28 23.21
N ALA A 113 -10.47 -3.41 24.17
CA ALA A 113 -10.14 -3.30 25.60
C ALA A 113 -9.21 -4.43 26.08
N GLU A 114 -9.40 -5.66 25.59
CA GLU A 114 -8.53 -6.79 25.90
C GLU A 114 -7.15 -6.63 25.27
N PHE A 115 -7.09 -6.22 23.99
CA PHE A 115 -5.83 -5.93 23.31
C PHE A 115 -5.03 -4.85 24.04
N ASN A 116 -5.65 -3.72 24.42
CA ASN A 116 -4.96 -2.65 25.13
C ASN A 116 -4.49 -3.07 26.51
N ALA A 117 -5.29 -3.82 27.28
CA ALA A 117 -4.88 -4.32 28.59
C ALA A 117 -3.65 -5.23 28.51
N THR A 118 -3.61 -6.18 27.56
CA THR A 118 -2.46 -7.05 27.35
C THR A 118 -1.25 -6.30 26.77
N LEU A 119 -1.46 -5.26 25.96
CA LEU A 119 -0.40 -4.37 25.48
C LEU A 119 0.24 -3.61 26.64
N GLU A 120 -0.55 -2.97 27.49
CA GLU A 120 -0.07 -2.19 28.65
C GLU A 120 0.60 -3.07 29.73
N GLU A 121 0.13 -4.30 29.92
CA GLU A 121 0.73 -5.27 30.84
C GLU A 121 2.13 -5.73 30.37
N LYS A 122 2.26 -6.07 29.08
CA LYS A 122 3.43 -6.80 28.56
C LYS A 122 4.45 -5.94 27.82
N TYR A 123 4.00 -4.82 27.26
CA TYR A 123 4.79 -3.90 26.42
C TYR A 123 4.55 -2.44 26.87
N PRO A 124 4.89 -2.08 28.12
CA PRO A 124 4.58 -0.77 28.70
C PRO A 124 5.29 0.40 28.01
N ASP A 125 6.34 0.12 27.22
CA ASP A 125 7.03 1.06 26.34
C ASP A 125 6.27 1.36 25.03
N LEU A 126 5.17 0.66 24.76
CA LEU A 126 4.23 0.94 23.68
C LEU A 126 2.97 1.66 24.19
N HIS A 127 2.23 2.27 23.27
CA HIS A 127 0.97 2.96 23.57
C HIS A 127 0.00 2.95 22.39
N LEU A 128 -1.29 2.91 22.71
CA LEU A 128 -2.41 2.98 21.77
C LEU A 128 -3.16 4.30 21.97
N LYS A 129 -2.99 5.24 21.05
CA LYS A 129 -3.60 6.58 21.07
C LYS A 129 -4.90 6.60 20.26
N THR A 130 -6.01 7.00 20.85
CA THR A 130 -7.29 7.17 20.12
C THR A 130 -7.24 8.38 19.18
N HIS A 131 -7.80 8.23 17.98
CA HIS A 131 -7.99 9.27 16.98
C HIS A 131 -9.42 9.21 16.41
N PHE A 132 -9.86 10.30 15.76
CA PHE A 132 -11.16 10.44 15.08
C PHE A 132 -12.35 9.82 15.84
N GLU A 133 -12.67 10.36 17.03
CA GLU A 133 -13.82 9.94 17.85
C GLU A 133 -13.82 8.42 18.17
N ASN A 134 -12.63 7.85 18.42
CA ASN A 134 -12.38 6.42 18.66
C ASN A 134 -12.68 5.51 17.46
N THR A 135 -12.74 6.03 16.23
CA THR A 135 -12.90 5.21 15.00
C THR A 135 -11.58 4.74 14.39
N LEU A 136 -10.45 5.26 14.89
CA LEU A 136 -9.09 4.88 14.53
C LEU A 136 -8.21 4.88 15.78
N LEU A 137 -7.28 3.94 15.90
CA LEU A 137 -6.30 3.91 16.99
C LEU A 137 -4.88 3.88 16.40
N LYS A 138 -3.96 4.72 16.90
CA LYS A 138 -2.54 4.69 16.51
C LYS A 138 -1.73 3.93 17.55
N LEU A 139 -1.14 2.80 17.17
CA LEU A 139 -0.17 2.06 17.99
C LEU A 139 1.24 2.60 17.72
N HIS A 140 1.97 3.01 18.75
CA HIS A 140 3.32 3.57 18.61
C HIS A 140 4.21 3.24 19.82
N SER A 141 5.52 3.46 19.71
CA SER A 141 6.42 3.46 20.87
C SER A 141 6.29 4.76 21.65
N ARG A 142 6.44 4.70 22.98
CA ARG A 142 6.57 5.88 23.87
C ARG A 142 7.96 6.51 23.81
N ASN A 143 8.97 5.72 23.45
CA ASN A 143 10.38 6.07 23.57
C ASN A 143 11.04 6.30 22.20
N ASN A 144 10.71 5.44 21.22
CA ASN A 144 11.35 5.42 19.92
C ASN A 144 10.46 6.16 18.92
N ILE A 145 10.53 7.50 18.94
CA ILE A 145 9.71 8.41 18.12
C ILE A 145 10.66 9.25 17.25
N THR A 146 10.54 9.16 15.92
CA THR A 146 11.43 9.88 14.97
C THR A 146 10.84 11.18 14.45
N SER A 147 9.51 11.36 14.52
CA SER A 147 8.85 12.66 14.38
C SER A 147 7.77 12.82 15.44
N GLN A 148 7.78 13.96 16.12
CA GLN A 148 6.75 14.36 17.08
C GLN A 148 6.39 15.84 16.88
N THR A 149 5.10 16.12 16.75
CA THR A 149 4.55 17.48 16.76
C THR A 149 3.44 17.56 17.81
N GLU A 150 2.67 18.66 17.86
CA GLU A 150 1.49 18.75 18.71
C GLU A 150 0.39 17.72 18.34
N THR A 151 0.34 17.30 17.07
CA THR A 151 -0.65 16.33 16.54
C THR A 151 -0.03 14.94 16.28
N VAL A 152 1.19 14.92 15.72
CA VAL A 152 1.86 13.74 15.15
C VAL A 152 2.73 13.02 16.15
N ILE A 153 2.73 11.69 16.07
CA ILE A 153 3.73 10.79 16.65
C ILE A 153 4.04 9.75 15.57
N PHE A 154 5.31 9.60 15.19
CA PHE A 154 5.73 8.67 14.12
C PHE A 154 7.05 7.97 14.50
N PRO A 155 7.27 6.70 14.12
CA PRO A 155 6.38 5.82 13.34
C PRO A 155 5.26 5.19 14.19
N PHE A 156 4.21 4.74 13.52
CA PHE A 156 3.03 4.13 14.12
C PHE A 156 2.44 3.03 13.22
N ILE A 157 1.53 2.22 13.78
CA ILE A 157 0.59 1.39 13.02
C ILE A 157 -0.83 1.90 13.28
N ASP A 158 -1.57 2.16 12.21
CA ASP A 158 -2.98 2.51 12.26
C ASP A 158 -3.86 1.26 12.36
N ILE A 159 -4.69 1.24 13.41
CA ILE A 159 -5.59 0.15 13.75
C ILE A 159 -7.02 0.59 13.48
N PHE A 160 -7.55 0.15 12.35
CA PHE A 160 -8.94 0.35 11.94
C PHE A 160 -9.86 -0.62 12.68
N LEU A 161 -11.03 -0.15 13.09
CA LEU A 161 -11.97 -0.96 13.86
C LEU A 161 -13.10 -1.50 12.97
N PHE A 162 -13.25 -2.82 12.91
CA PHE A 162 -14.35 -3.48 12.20
C PHE A 162 -15.40 -4.04 13.16
N GLY A 163 -16.66 -3.99 12.73
CA GLY A 163 -17.75 -4.72 13.35
C GLY A 163 -17.98 -6.07 12.68
N GLN A 164 -18.72 -6.95 13.34
CA GLN A 164 -19.28 -8.17 12.73
C GLN A 164 -20.80 -8.15 12.93
N ASP A 165 -21.56 -8.34 11.85
CA ASP A 165 -23.02 -8.47 11.90
C ASP A 165 -23.46 -9.65 11.02
N GLY A 166 -23.93 -10.72 11.66
CA GLY A 166 -24.36 -11.96 11.02
C GLY A 166 -23.37 -12.50 9.98
N GLY A 167 -23.72 -12.33 8.70
CA GLY A 167 -22.93 -12.76 7.55
C GLY A 167 -21.84 -11.79 7.08
N PHE A 168 -21.61 -10.67 7.78
CA PHE A 168 -20.81 -9.54 7.30
C PHE A 168 -19.76 -9.04 8.30
N VAL A 169 -18.72 -8.39 7.75
CA VAL A 169 -17.80 -7.49 8.43
C VAL A 169 -18.17 -6.06 8.05
N THR A 170 -18.22 -5.16 9.03
CA THR A 170 -18.79 -3.80 8.94
C THR A 170 -17.85 -2.75 9.52
N ASN A 171 -18.29 -1.49 9.55
CA ASN A 171 -17.66 -0.31 10.19
C ASN A 171 -16.32 0.17 9.61
N LEU A 172 -15.62 -0.64 8.81
CA LEU A 172 -14.50 -0.17 7.98
C LEU A 172 -14.96 0.93 7.02
N ARG A 173 -14.36 2.12 7.17
CA ARG A 173 -14.57 3.26 6.28
C ARG A 173 -13.62 3.16 5.08
N GLY A 174 -14.16 3.16 3.86
CA GLY A 174 -13.33 3.40 2.68
C GLY A 174 -12.95 4.88 2.58
N TYR A 175 -11.68 5.18 2.28
CA TYR A 175 -11.26 6.54 1.96
C TYR A 175 -11.90 7.00 0.64
N ASN A 176 -12.93 7.84 0.73
CA ASN A 176 -13.24 8.80 -0.31
C ASN A 176 -13.98 10.02 0.25
N ILE A 177 -13.66 11.18 -0.32
CA ILE A 177 -14.07 12.49 0.18
C ILE A 177 -15.52 12.75 -0.21
N ILE A 178 -16.34 13.20 0.77
CA ILE A 178 -17.80 13.34 0.71
C ILE A 178 -18.52 11.98 0.53
N GLY A 179 -19.12 11.49 1.61
CA GLY A 179 -19.93 10.26 1.59
C GLY A 179 -19.13 8.97 1.77
N ALA A 180 -18.15 8.96 2.67
CA ALA A 180 -17.34 7.79 3.03
C ALA A 180 -18.23 6.56 3.31
N LYS A 181 -18.23 5.63 2.35
CA LYS A 181 -19.13 4.47 2.38
C LYS A 181 -18.61 3.43 3.37
N LEU A 182 -19.43 3.10 4.37
CA LEU A 182 -19.19 1.96 5.25
C LEU A 182 -19.14 0.69 4.40
N LEU A 183 -18.05 -0.07 4.50
CA LEU A 183 -17.92 -1.32 3.76
C LEU A 183 -18.75 -2.41 4.43
N LEU A 184 -19.62 -3.05 3.64
CA LEU A 184 -20.44 -4.20 4.04
C LEU A 184 -19.86 -5.45 3.37
N LEU A 185 -18.83 -6.01 3.98
CA LEU A 185 -17.99 -7.06 3.41
C LEU A 185 -18.55 -8.44 3.77
N ARG A 186 -18.62 -9.38 2.82
CA ARG A 186 -19.04 -10.75 3.14
C ARG A 186 -18.04 -11.40 4.09
N ARG A 187 -18.48 -11.78 5.29
CA ARG A 187 -17.62 -12.34 6.35
C ARG A 187 -16.82 -13.54 5.88
N ASN A 188 -17.40 -14.40 5.04
CA ASN A 188 -16.74 -15.59 4.51
C ASN A 188 -15.65 -15.32 3.46
N GLN A 189 -15.47 -14.07 3.00
CA GLN A 189 -14.34 -13.60 2.18
C GLN A 189 -13.23 -12.96 3.01
N ILE A 190 -13.52 -12.56 4.25
CA ILE A 190 -12.56 -11.90 5.15
C ILE A 190 -12.01 -12.87 6.20
N LEU A 191 -12.89 -13.64 6.85
CA LEU A 191 -12.61 -14.46 8.04
C LEU A 191 -12.97 -15.95 7.85
N PRO A 192 -12.29 -16.86 8.58
CA PRO A 192 -10.97 -16.69 9.21
C PRO A 192 -9.90 -16.28 8.19
N THR A 193 -8.92 -15.53 8.70
CA THR A 193 -7.77 -14.96 7.98
C THR A 193 -6.76 -16.02 7.53
N LYS A 194 -5.83 -15.61 6.66
CA LYS A 194 -4.65 -16.39 6.27
C LYS A 194 -3.41 -15.71 6.86
N THR A 195 -2.45 -16.47 7.41
CA THR A 195 -1.14 -15.91 7.81
C THR A 195 -0.17 -15.97 6.62
N ILE A 196 0.54 -14.88 6.36
CA ILE A 196 1.59 -14.77 5.33
C ILE A 196 2.90 -14.28 5.95
N ARG A 197 4.01 -14.38 5.20
CA ARG A 197 5.19 -13.54 5.44
C ARG A 197 4.90 -12.12 4.96
N PHE A 198 5.28 -11.13 5.76
CA PHE A 198 5.24 -9.72 5.39
C PHE A 198 6.45 -9.01 5.99
N MET A 199 7.25 -8.34 5.17
CA MET A 199 8.59 -7.88 5.54
C MET A 199 9.43 -9.05 6.12
N ASP A 200 10.17 -8.82 7.20
CA ASP A 200 10.89 -9.84 7.97
C ASP A 200 9.96 -10.67 8.88
N GLN A 201 8.71 -10.22 9.07
CA GLN A 201 7.73 -10.76 10.03
C GLN A 201 6.70 -11.70 9.39
N VAL A 202 5.72 -12.12 10.20
CA VAL A 202 4.46 -12.75 9.77
C VAL A 202 3.27 -11.87 10.13
N ALA A 203 2.26 -11.86 9.27
CA ALA A 203 1.04 -11.11 9.48
C ALA A 203 -0.18 -11.85 8.94
N ASP A 204 -1.36 -11.56 9.49
CA ASP A 204 -2.62 -12.05 8.93
C ASP A 204 -3.15 -11.13 7.84
N VAL A 205 -3.78 -11.70 6.83
CA VAL A 205 -4.49 -11.01 5.74
C VAL A 205 -5.92 -11.55 5.60
N PRO A 206 -6.86 -10.80 4.99
CA PRO A 206 -8.18 -11.30 4.69
C PRO A 206 -8.07 -12.59 3.86
N ARG A 207 -8.96 -13.57 4.12
CA ARG A 207 -9.01 -14.85 3.39
C ARG A 207 -8.93 -14.68 1.86
N ASN A 208 -9.59 -13.64 1.34
CA ASN A 208 -9.54 -13.19 -0.03
C ASN A 208 -9.06 -11.73 -0.08
N MET A 209 -7.76 -11.54 -0.34
CA MET A 209 -7.12 -10.22 -0.42
C MET A 209 -7.67 -9.39 -1.58
N THR A 210 -7.88 -10.00 -2.76
CA THR A 210 -8.35 -9.27 -3.95
C THR A 210 -9.79 -8.79 -3.76
N TYR A 211 -10.66 -9.58 -3.12
CA TYR A 211 -12.00 -9.11 -2.73
C TYR A 211 -11.92 -7.86 -1.83
N MET A 212 -11.06 -7.86 -0.80
CA MET A 212 -10.91 -6.70 0.08
C MET A 212 -10.41 -5.47 -0.68
N LEU A 213 -9.33 -5.60 -1.46
CA LEU A 213 -8.75 -4.49 -2.23
C LEU A 213 -9.75 -3.91 -3.24
N VAL A 214 -10.52 -4.76 -3.93
CA VAL A 214 -11.56 -4.32 -4.88
C VAL A 214 -12.73 -3.64 -4.17
N GLN A 215 -13.08 -4.02 -2.94
CA GLN A 215 -14.12 -3.31 -2.18
C GLN A 215 -13.64 -1.99 -1.57
N TYR A 216 -12.35 -1.85 -1.24
CA TYR A 216 -11.78 -0.65 -0.62
C TYR A 216 -11.31 0.41 -1.63
N PHE A 217 -10.55 0.00 -2.65
CA PHE A 217 -9.95 0.89 -3.66
C PHE A 217 -10.62 0.81 -5.05
N GLY A 218 -11.50 -0.16 -5.29
CA GLY A 218 -12.09 -0.44 -6.60
C GLY A 218 -11.31 -1.49 -7.42
N ASP A 219 -11.92 -1.94 -8.51
CA ASP A 219 -11.43 -3.00 -9.41
C ASP A 219 -10.02 -2.74 -9.97
N LYS A 220 -9.78 -1.49 -10.36
CA LYS A 220 -8.50 -0.97 -10.87
C LYS A 220 -7.31 -1.22 -9.95
N SER A 221 -7.51 -1.26 -8.63
CA SER A 221 -6.42 -1.39 -7.65
C SER A 221 -5.54 -2.63 -7.82
N LEU A 222 -6.08 -3.70 -8.42
CA LEU A 222 -5.32 -4.91 -8.72
C LEU A 222 -4.25 -4.72 -9.81
N HIS A 223 -4.40 -3.70 -10.67
CA HIS A 223 -3.53 -3.48 -11.84
C HIS A 223 -3.00 -2.04 -11.97
N GLU A 224 -3.57 -1.06 -11.25
CA GLU A 224 -3.19 0.36 -11.28
C GLU A 224 -2.51 0.81 -9.99
N CYS A 225 -1.34 1.44 -10.15
CA CYS A 225 -0.50 1.99 -9.09
C CYS A 225 -0.71 3.51 -9.04
N ALA A 226 -1.29 3.97 -7.93
CA ALA A 226 -1.34 5.39 -7.58
C ALA A 226 -0.09 5.78 -6.78
N GLY A 227 0.42 6.99 -7.03
CA GLY A 227 1.43 7.63 -6.18
C GLY A 227 0.86 8.06 -4.82
N PRO A 228 1.72 8.35 -3.84
CA PRO A 228 1.27 8.78 -2.52
C PRO A 228 0.73 10.21 -2.57
N PHE A 229 -0.24 10.49 -1.71
CA PHE A 229 -0.91 11.79 -1.58
C PHE A 229 -0.80 12.39 -0.18
N TYR A 230 -0.15 11.71 0.76
CA TYR A 230 -0.05 12.07 2.18
C TYR A 230 1.34 11.77 2.73
N ASP A 231 1.74 12.41 3.82
CA ASP A 231 3.03 12.24 4.48
C ASP A 231 2.81 12.15 6.00
N HIS A 232 2.77 10.92 6.53
CA HIS A 232 2.38 10.66 7.91
C HIS A 232 3.45 11.09 8.94
N ARG A 233 4.66 11.46 8.49
CA ARG A 233 5.70 12.07 9.35
C ARG A 233 5.38 13.51 9.74
N VAL A 234 4.52 14.18 8.98
CA VAL A 234 4.10 15.58 9.20
C VAL A 234 2.59 15.78 9.27
N ASP A 235 1.79 14.76 8.91
CA ASP A 235 0.32 14.77 8.90
C ASP A 235 -0.25 15.87 7.98
N ASP A 236 0.30 15.91 6.76
CA ASP A 236 -0.10 16.81 5.67
C ASP A 236 -0.15 16.06 4.33
N THR A 237 -0.89 16.63 3.40
CA THR A 237 -0.92 16.20 2.00
C THR A 237 0.42 16.41 1.30
N LEU A 238 0.81 15.47 0.44
CA LEU A 238 1.95 15.66 -0.43
C LEU A 238 1.62 16.67 -1.53
N ASN A 239 2.43 17.73 -1.63
CA ASN A 239 2.48 18.61 -2.79
C ASN A 239 3.19 17.91 -3.98
N LEU A 240 2.61 16.78 -4.40
CA LEU A 240 2.95 16.00 -5.58
C LEU A 240 1.68 15.86 -6.43
N PRO A 241 1.77 15.89 -7.77
CA PRO A 241 0.60 15.71 -8.62
C PRO A 241 0.14 14.23 -8.58
N PRO A 242 -1.18 13.94 -8.53
CA PRO A 242 -1.70 12.61 -8.22
C PRO A 242 -1.63 11.65 -9.41
N ILE A 243 -0.46 11.06 -9.66
CA ILE A 243 -0.19 10.17 -10.80
C ILE A 243 -0.74 8.75 -10.55
N THR A 244 -1.49 8.22 -11.52
CA THR A 244 -1.86 6.80 -11.59
C THR A 244 -1.36 6.17 -12.90
N THR A 245 -0.72 5.00 -12.80
CA THR A 245 -0.18 4.21 -13.92
C THR A 245 -0.64 2.76 -13.84
N ASN A 246 -0.54 1.97 -14.92
CA ASN A 246 -0.50 0.52 -14.78
C ASN A 246 0.75 0.12 -13.98
N CYS A 247 0.61 -0.78 -13.01
CA CYS A 247 1.70 -1.27 -12.18
C CYS A 247 2.79 -2.03 -12.98
N SER A 248 2.50 -2.55 -14.18
CA SER A 248 3.49 -3.21 -15.05
C SER A 248 4.67 -2.31 -15.45
N VAL A 249 4.44 -1.00 -15.53
CA VAL A 249 5.48 0.03 -15.73
C VAL A 249 6.49 0.06 -14.57
N LEU A 250 6.06 -0.38 -13.38
CA LEU A 250 6.80 -0.27 -12.13
C LEU A 250 7.42 -1.60 -11.67
N GLU A 251 6.92 -2.76 -12.11
CA GLU A 251 7.38 -4.11 -11.70
C GLU A 251 8.91 -4.24 -11.69
N LYS A 252 9.57 -3.85 -12.79
CA LYS A 252 11.03 -3.93 -12.98
C LYS A 252 11.85 -3.02 -12.05
N SER A 253 11.23 -1.99 -11.46
CA SER A 253 11.90 -1.02 -10.58
C SER A 253 11.67 -1.30 -9.10
N PHE A 254 10.63 -2.07 -8.77
CA PHE A 254 10.11 -2.21 -7.41
C PHE A 254 9.89 -3.66 -6.94
N ASN A 255 10.41 -4.64 -7.69
CA ASN A 255 10.39 -6.07 -7.36
C ASN A 255 8.98 -6.60 -7.01
N PHE A 256 7.97 -6.18 -7.78
CA PHE A 256 6.63 -6.73 -7.63
C PHE A 256 6.64 -8.21 -7.99
N ILE A 257 5.95 -9.00 -7.17
CA ILE A 257 5.69 -10.41 -7.39
C ILE A 257 4.78 -10.48 -8.64
N ASN A 258 5.17 -11.34 -9.58
CA ASN A 258 4.69 -11.32 -10.96
C ASN A 258 3.15 -11.29 -11.08
N MET A 259 2.56 -10.12 -11.33
CA MET A 259 1.10 -9.91 -11.33
C MET A 259 0.37 -10.62 -12.50
N SER A 260 1.12 -11.27 -13.40
CA SER A 260 0.57 -12.12 -14.46
C SER A 260 0.30 -13.57 -14.03
N MET A 261 0.84 -14.01 -12.89
CA MET A 261 0.60 -15.34 -12.32
C MET A 261 -0.39 -15.27 -11.13
N GLU A 262 -1.01 -16.41 -10.81
CA GLU A 262 -1.95 -16.57 -9.68
C GLU A 262 -3.19 -15.66 -9.69
N ARG A 263 -4.02 -15.76 -10.74
CA ARG A 263 -5.46 -15.42 -10.60
C ARG A 263 -6.28 -16.56 -9.97
N ASP A 264 -5.76 -17.80 -10.00
CA ASP A 264 -6.55 -19.01 -9.74
C ASP A 264 -5.97 -19.99 -8.68
N GLU A 265 -4.76 -19.79 -8.14
CA GLU A 265 -4.08 -20.81 -7.28
C GLU A 265 -4.04 -20.50 -5.76
N ILE A 266 -4.73 -19.46 -5.24
CA ILE A 266 -4.73 -19.12 -3.80
C ILE A 266 -5.92 -19.74 -3.01
N VAL A 267 -6.35 -20.97 -3.37
CA VAL A 267 -7.33 -21.80 -2.63
C VAL A 267 -7.02 -23.30 -2.89
N PRO A 268 -7.11 -24.21 -1.90
CA PRO A 268 -7.48 -24.03 -0.48
C PRO A 268 -6.28 -23.94 0.47
#